data_AF-A0A0P9VQC2-F1
#
_entry.id   AF-A0A0P9VQC2-F1
#
_cell.length_a   1.000
_cell.length_b   1.000
_cell.length_c   1.000
_cell.angle_alpha   90.00
_cell.angle_beta   90.00
_cell.angle_gamma   90.00
#
_symmetry.space_group_name_H-M   'P 1'
#
loop_
_entity.id
_entity.type
_entity.pdbx_description
1 polymer ?
#
loop_
_entity_poly.entity_id
_entity_poly.type
_entity_poly.pdbx_seq_one_letter_code
_entity_poly.pdbx_strand_id
1 'polypeptide(L)'
;MNHHADALTTHVLTRPEHAFVRSLQEIPMFRLINHALGNMNVRFKLSLGFGLVLLLTLIITLTGWHGLYTMIDRSESLSDIAQLNSLTKDLRAERITDRVEKTPESTALVTDKLNEMKAQLTALHRQSLEAETITLLNGQFETVSRLEKTFADVRANRQTRNQVRTRLEQTSEQALQAIALVESEVLKSVSQEQDSTERMEEFTNISQLRQQVQIARYQVQAYTFTTRDADEAAAIVAIDEALKEIGQIGQDEDSESLQGLGAATTALQGYRERLNEFKQIQTKAEADQELMRSLGDQLLDSVAALNRLQTAQRDSEAVNSSTTLSSVAGLALLVGLLAAWVMTRQITVPLQQTLLVAARIAQGDLSRDMSVTRRDEMGQLQGSMQTMTVSLRELVGGISEGVSQIASAAEQLSAVTKQTCIGVTSQKDETDQVATAMNEMAATVQEVARNAQEASQAAAQADQQARSGDEVVGRAISQIKQLAREVVNSTQSMSELKLESNKIVGVLDVIKSVSQQTNLLALNA
;
A
#
# COMPACT_ATOMS: atom_id res chain seq x y z
N MET A 1 -22.00 -29.13 -52.26
CA MET A 1 -20.86 -28.34 -51.79
C MET A 1 -21.35 -27.38 -50.72
N ASN A 2 -20.86 -27.62 -49.49
CA ASN A 2 -20.88 -26.79 -48.28
C ASN A 2 -22.19 -26.17 -47.79
N HIS A 3 -22.97 -27.00 -47.08
CA HIS A 3 -23.60 -26.61 -45.82
C HIS A 3 -22.64 -26.97 -44.68
N HIS A 4 -22.04 -25.96 -44.02
CA HIS A 4 -21.52 -26.00 -42.64
C HIS A 4 -20.55 -24.82 -42.44
N ALA A 5 -21.03 -23.74 -41.82
CA ALA A 5 -20.24 -22.78 -41.05
C ALA A 5 -21.17 -21.69 -40.51
N ASP A 6 -22.06 -22.05 -39.57
CA ASP A 6 -22.75 -21.03 -38.75
C ASP A 6 -23.23 -21.65 -37.44
N ALA A 7 -22.27 -21.93 -36.56
CA ALA A 7 -22.50 -22.23 -35.15
C ALA A 7 -21.15 -22.22 -34.43
N LEU A 8 -20.67 -21.04 -34.02
CA LEU A 8 -19.65 -20.86 -32.97
C LEU A 8 -19.32 -19.37 -32.87
N THR A 9 -20.13 -18.57 -32.16
CA THR A 9 -19.70 -17.36 -31.44
C THR A 9 -20.88 -16.67 -30.77
N THR A 10 -21.33 -17.17 -29.62
CA THR A 10 -22.16 -16.40 -28.66
C THR A 10 -22.19 -17.12 -27.32
N HIS A 11 -21.02 -17.35 -26.73
CA HIS A 11 -20.94 -17.76 -25.32
C HIS A 11 -19.60 -17.36 -24.72
N VAL A 12 -19.42 -16.07 -24.41
CA VAL A 12 -18.26 -15.58 -23.66
C VAL A 12 -18.64 -14.35 -22.80
N LEU A 13 -18.66 -14.56 -21.48
CA LEU A 13 -18.37 -13.63 -20.37
C LEU A 13 -19.37 -12.54 -19.96
N THR A 14 -20.52 -12.93 -19.38
CA THR A 14 -21.02 -12.21 -18.20
C THR A 14 -20.16 -12.61 -17.00
N ARG A 15 -19.16 -11.79 -16.66
CA ARG A 15 -18.28 -12.03 -15.51
C ARG A 15 -19.09 -12.10 -14.19
N PRO A 16 -18.83 -13.08 -13.30
CA PRO A 16 -19.42 -13.14 -11.97
C PRO A 16 -18.97 -12.00 -11.03
N GLU A 17 -18.02 -11.15 -11.46
CA GLU A 17 -17.54 -9.97 -10.71
C GLU A 17 -18.65 -8.94 -10.39
N HIS A 18 -19.72 -8.88 -11.20
CA HIS A 18 -20.76 -7.84 -11.01
C HIS A 18 -21.79 -8.15 -9.91
N ALA A 19 -22.02 -9.42 -9.56
CA ALA A 19 -23.04 -9.80 -8.59
C ALA A 19 -22.59 -9.57 -7.13
N PHE A 20 -21.36 -9.97 -6.80
CA PHE A 20 -20.75 -9.76 -5.48
C PHE A 20 -20.44 -8.28 -5.18
N VAL A 21 -20.07 -7.53 -6.23
CA VAL A 21 -19.79 -6.09 -6.09
C VAL A 21 -21.07 -5.27 -5.91
N ARG A 22 -22.20 -5.72 -6.50
CA ARG A 22 -23.52 -5.11 -6.25
C ARG A 22 -24.02 -5.36 -4.83
N SER A 23 -23.83 -6.56 -4.27
CA SER A 23 -24.28 -6.86 -2.90
C SER A 23 -23.50 -6.08 -1.84
N LEU A 24 -22.18 -5.87 -2.03
CA LEU A 24 -21.39 -5.00 -1.15
C LEU A 24 -21.77 -3.51 -1.25
N GLN A 25 -22.31 -3.06 -2.39
CA GLN A 25 -22.79 -1.69 -2.58
C GLN A 25 -24.09 -1.40 -1.83
N GLU A 26 -24.81 -2.39 -1.31
CA GLU A 26 -26.03 -2.18 -0.50
C GLU A 26 -25.72 -1.95 0.98
N ILE A 27 -24.48 -2.19 1.41
CA ILE A 27 -24.05 -1.91 2.78
C ILE A 27 -23.89 -0.39 2.96
N PRO A 28 -24.64 0.24 3.89
CA PRO A 28 -24.69 1.70 4.02
C PRO A 28 -23.32 2.32 4.33
N MET A 29 -22.46 1.61 5.10
CA MET A 29 -21.09 2.03 5.40
C MET A 29 -20.22 2.08 4.13
N PHE A 30 -20.37 1.11 3.23
CA PHE A 30 -19.58 1.06 1.99
C PHE A 30 -19.99 2.18 1.03
N ARG A 31 -21.27 2.55 0.98
CA ARG A 31 -21.75 3.72 0.21
C ARG A 31 -21.16 5.03 0.74
N LEU A 32 -21.15 5.21 2.06
CA LEU A 32 -20.59 6.40 2.72
C LEU A 32 -19.10 6.55 2.42
N ILE A 33 -18.31 5.48 2.59
CA ILE A 33 -16.88 5.49 2.28
C ILE A 33 -16.64 5.75 0.80
N ASN A 34 -17.41 5.12 -0.08
CA ASN A 34 -17.26 5.28 -1.52
C ASN A 34 -17.63 6.69 -2.00
N HIS A 35 -18.63 7.33 -1.37
CA HIS A 35 -19.00 8.72 -1.67
C HIS A 35 -18.00 9.73 -1.10
N ALA A 36 -17.55 9.52 0.15
CA ALA A 36 -16.53 10.35 0.79
C ALA A 36 -15.21 10.29 0.00
N LEU A 37 -14.70 9.09 -0.27
CA LEU A 37 -13.52 8.91 -1.12
C LEU A 37 -13.78 9.47 -2.52
N GLY A 38 -14.95 9.25 -3.13
CA GLY A 38 -15.27 9.72 -4.47
C GLY A 38 -15.08 11.23 -4.69
N ASN A 39 -15.26 12.05 -3.64
CA ASN A 39 -15.13 13.51 -3.71
C ASN A 39 -13.79 14.05 -3.22
N MET A 40 -12.90 13.19 -2.71
CA MET A 40 -11.58 13.60 -2.24
C MET A 40 -10.56 13.64 -3.38
N ASN A 41 -9.62 14.57 -3.27
CA ASN A 41 -8.52 14.72 -4.22
C ASN A 41 -7.70 13.44 -4.37
N VAL A 42 -7.28 13.12 -5.60
CA VAL A 42 -6.46 11.97 -5.94
C VAL A 42 -5.15 11.97 -5.15
N ARG A 43 -4.55 13.15 -4.93
CA ARG A 43 -3.36 13.29 -4.07
C ARG A 43 -3.59 12.76 -2.66
N PHE A 44 -4.73 13.09 -2.05
CA PHE A 44 -5.06 12.65 -0.70
C PHE A 44 -5.34 11.14 -0.65
N LYS A 45 -5.99 10.58 -1.68
CA LYS A 45 -6.20 9.13 -1.80
C LYS A 45 -4.86 8.39 -1.82
N LEU A 46 -3.95 8.82 -2.69
CA LEU A 46 -2.63 8.22 -2.79
C LEU A 46 -1.84 8.36 -1.48
N SER A 47 -1.84 9.54 -0.85
CA SER A 47 -1.15 9.72 0.43
C SER A 47 -1.74 8.84 1.54
N LEU A 48 -3.06 8.62 1.56
CA LEU A 48 -3.70 7.73 2.51
C LEU A 48 -3.33 6.26 2.25
N GLY A 49 -3.27 5.84 0.99
CA GLY A 49 -2.80 4.52 0.59
C GLY A 49 -1.33 4.25 0.96
N PHE A 50 -0.43 5.18 0.62
CA PHE A 50 0.99 5.08 0.99
C PHE A 50 1.19 5.19 2.51
N GLY A 51 0.45 6.07 3.19
CA GLY A 51 0.49 6.21 4.64
C GLY A 51 0.04 4.92 5.36
N LEU A 52 -1.00 4.27 4.85
CA LEU A 52 -1.45 2.96 5.34
C LEU A 52 -0.36 1.89 5.18
N VAL A 53 0.30 1.82 4.01
CA VAL A 53 1.39 0.86 3.78
C VAL A 53 2.56 1.11 4.72
N LEU A 54 2.97 2.38 4.92
CA LEU A 54 4.05 2.74 5.84
C LEU A 54 3.68 2.40 7.29
N LEU A 55 2.45 2.67 7.70
CA LEU A 55 1.96 2.33 9.03
C LEU A 55 1.92 0.81 9.27
N LEU A 56 1.45 0.03 8.29
CA LEU A 56 1.47 -1.43 8.37
C LEU A 56 2.90 -1.97 8.42
N THR A 57 3.80 -1.40 7.63
CA THR A 57 5.23 -1.76 7.64
C THR A 57 5.85 -1.45 8.99
N LEU A 58 5.53 -0.30 9.58
CA LEU A 58 5.99 0.07 10.92
C LEU A 58 5.48 -0.90 11.98
N ILE A 59 4.20 -1.26 11.94
CA ILE A 59 3.61 -2.25 12.86
C ILE A 59 4.32 -3.59 12.73
N ILE A 60 4.48 -4.13 11.51
CA ILE A 60 5.19 -5.40 11.27
C ILE A 60 6.62 -5.32 11.81
N THR A 61 7.31 -4.21 11.56
CA THR A 61 8.69 -4.01 12.01
C THR A 61 8.77 -3.98 13.53
N LEU A 62 7.90 -3.23 14.21
CA LEU A 62 7.85 -3.15 15.67
C LEU A 62 7.50 -4.50 16.31
N THR A 63 6.52 -5.22 15.77
CA THR A 63 6.15 -6.56 16.24
C THR A 63 7.30 -7.55 16.05
N GLY A 64 7.96 -7.54 14.89
CA GLY A 64 9.12 -8.38 14.61
C GLY A 64 10.30 -8.07 15.53
N TRP A 65 10.58 -6.78 15.77
CA TRP A 65 11.65 -6.33 16.66
C TRP A 65 11.42 -6.77 18.11
N HIS A 66 10.17 -6.67 18.60
CA HIS A 66 9.82 -7.11 19.94
C HIS A 66 9.96 -8.63 20.12
N GLY A 67 9.53 -9.42 19.14
CA GLY A 67 9.71 -10.87 19.14
C GLY A 67 11.20 -11.28 19.10
N LEU A 68 12.04 -10.53 18.38
CA LEU A 68 13.47 -10.78 18.35
C LEU A 68 14.15 -10.43 19.68
N TYR A 69 13.76 -9.31 20.30
CA TYR A 69 14.34 -8.87 21.58
C TYR A 69 14.08 -9.88 22.70
N THR A 70 12.84 -10.36 22.82
CA THR A 70 12.47 -11.41 23.81
C THR A 70 13.23 -12.71 23.56
N MET A 71 13.39 -13.13 22.29
CA MET A 71 14.22 -14.30 21.96
C MET A 71 15.70 -14.15 22.36
N ILE A 72 16.29 -12.97 22.16
CA ILE A 72 17.69 -12.72 22.51
C ILE A 72 17.88 -12.82 24.03
N ASP A 73 17.01 -12.16 24.80
CA ASP A 73 17.05 -12.17 26.27
C ASP A 73 16.91 -13.61 26.84
N ARG A 74 15.99 -14.40 26.29
CA ARG A 74 15.85 -15.82 26.66
C ARG A 74 17.06 -16.66 26.28
N SER A 75 17.72 -16.35 25.16
CA SER A 75 18.93 -17.04 24.73
C SER A 75 20.13 -16.73 25.63
N GLU A 76 20.25 -15.49 26.10
CA GLU A 76 21.28 -15.08 27.06
C GLU A 76 21.09 -15.81 28.40
N SER A 77 19.86 -15.84 28.92
CA SER A 77 19.51 -16.62 30.12
C SER A 77 19.86 -18.11 29.97
N LEU A 78 19.65 -18.71 28.79
CA LEU A 78 19.99 -20.11 28.54
C LEU A 78 21.51 -20.35 28.54
N SER A 79 22.28 -19.38 28.06
CA SER A 79 23.76 -19.37 28.14
C SER A 79 24.22 -19.30 29.59
N ASP A 80 23.61 -18.44 30.40
CA ASP A 80 23.94 -18.31 31.82
C ASP A 80 23.61 -19.58 32.63
N ILE A 81 22.49 -20.25 32.31
CA ILE A 81 22.14 -21.57 32.87
C ILE A 81 23.14 -22.63 32.42
N ALA A 82 23.63 -22.59 31.17
CA ALA A 82 24.66 -23.52 30.69
C ALA A 82 26.00 -23.31 31.41
N GLN A 83 26.37 -22.06 31.70
CA GLN A 83 27.53 -21.74 32.52
C GLN A 83 27.37 -22.27 33.95
N LEU A 84 26.19 -22.11 34.56
CA LEU A 84 25.85 -22.66 35.87
C LEU A 84 25.98 -24.20 35.88
N ASN A 85 25.56 -24.88 34.82
CA ASN A 85 25.73 -26.33 34.64
C ASN A 85 27.21 -26.73 34.58
N SER A 86 28.02 -25.98 33.84
CA SER A 86 29.47 -26.21 33.78
C SER A 86 30.11 -26.05 35.16
N LEU A 87 29.82 -24.94 35.85
CA LEU A 87 30.31 -24.67 37.21
C LEU A 87 29.92 -25.79 38.18
N THR A 88 28.73 -26.37 38.04
CA THR A 88 28.29 -27.50 38.88
C THR A 88 29.11 -28.76 38.63
N LYS A 89 29.47 -29.04 37.38
CA LYS A 89 30.35 -30.17 37.02
C LYS A 89 31.78 -29.93 37.47
N ASP A 90 32.29 -28.71 37.31
CA ASP A 90 33.65 -28.33 37.71
C ASP A 90 33.78 -28.39 39.24
N LEU A 91 32.80 -27.86 39.98
CA LEU A 91 32.76 -27.97 41.44
C LEU A 91 32.75 -29.43 41.91
N ARG A 92 32.02 -30.30 41.21
CA ARG A 92 32.02 -31.75 41.49
C ARG A 92 33.40 -32.36 41.24
N ALA A 93 34.09 -31.97 40.17
CA ALA A 93 35.43 -32.44 39.85
C ALA A 93 36.44 -31.99 40.92
N GLU A 94 36.47 -30.71 41.25
CA GLU A 94 37.40 -30.16 42.25
C GLU A 94 37.17 -30.76 43.64
N ARG A 95 35.92 -31.03 44.01
CA ARG A 95 35.59 -31.72 45.25
C ARG A 95 36.14 -33.15 45.30
N ILE A 96 36.10 -33.86 44.18
CA ILE A 96 36.67 -35.21 44.08
C ILE A 96 38.20 -35.11 44.20
N THR A 97 38.82 -34.12 43.56
CA THR A 97 40.26 -33.82 43.70
C THR A 97 40.62 -33.54 45.17
N ASP A 98 39.93 -32.64 45.87
CA ASP A 98 40.18 -32.33 47.29
C ASP A 98 39.99 -33.54 48.23
N ARG A 99 39.04 -34.43 47.89
CA ARG A 99 38.84 -35.68 48.64
C ARG A 99 40.08 -36.58 48.57
N VAL A 100 40.77 -36.60 47.42
CA VAL A 100 41.94 -37.45 47.17
C VAL A 100 43.23 -36.78 47.62
N GLU A 101 43.50 -35.55 47.17
CA GLU A 101 44.78 -34.85 47.36
C GLU A 101 44.91 -34.20 48.74
N LYS A 102 43.82 -33.63 49.27
CA LYS A 102 43.76 -33.07 50.62
C LYS A 102 44.74 -31.91 50.85
N THR A 103 45.08 -31.17 49.79
CA THR A 103 46.04 -30.06 49.79
C THR A 103 45.34 -28.71 50.02
N PRO A 104 46.05 -27.68 50.53
CA PRO A 104 45.50 -26.33 50.62
C PRO A 104 45.06 -25.78 49.25
N GLU A 105 45.74 -26.16 48.17
CA GLU A 105 45.44 -25.76 46.79
C GLU A 105 44.11 -26.36 46.32
N SER A 106 43.93 -27.68 46.42
CA SER A 106 42.66 -28.34 46.07
C SER A 106 41.49 -27.81 46.90
N THR A 107 41.71 -27.50 48.18
CA THR A 107 40.71 -26.86 49.04
C THR A 107 40.33 -25.45 48.57
N ALA A 108 41.30 -24.66 48.11
CA ALA A 108 41.06 -23.31 47.59
C ALA A 108 40.22 -23.37 46.31
N LEU A 109 40.53 -24.30 45.39
CA LEU A 109 39.79 -24.47 44.13
C LEU A 109 38.29 -24.79 44.36
N VAL A 110 37.96 -25.65 45.34
CA VAL A 110 36.56 -25.91 45.71
C VAL A 110 35.87 -24.64 46.22
N THR A 111 36.57 -23.85 47.04
CA THR A 111 36.05 -22.59 47.59
C THR A 111 35.83 -21.55 46.48
N ASP A 112 36.75 -21.47 45.52
CA ASP A 112 36.65 -20.58 44.37
C ASP A 112 35.47 -20.95 43.48
N LYS A 113 35.26 -22.24 43.20
CA LYS A 113 34.08 -22.71 42.43
C LYS A 113 32.76 -22.47 43.14
N LEU A 114 32.71 -22.58 44.47
CA LEU A 114 31.54 -22.18 45.26
C LEU A 114 31.25 -20.68 45.11
N ASN A 115 32.28 -19.83 45.14
CA ASN A 115 32.14 -18.39 44.98
C ASN A 115 31.72 -17.98 43.57
N GLU A 116 32.34 -18.58 42.53
CA GLU A 116 31.93 -18.39 41.12
C GLU A 116 30.46 -18.78 40.93
N MET A 117 30.02 -19.90 41.49
CA MET A 117 28.64 -20.35 41.40
C MET A 117 27.66 -19.39 42.08
N LYS A 118 27.98 -18.89 43.28
CA LYS A 118 27.15 -17.87 43.97
C LYS A 118 27.07 -16.57 43.17
N ALA A 119 28.17 -16.14 42.55
CA ALA A 119 28.18 -14.95 41.71
C ALA A 119 27.28 -15.14 40.47
N GLN A 120 27.37 -16.30 39.81
CA GLN A 120 26.52 -16.63 38.67
C GLN A 120 25.03 -16.71 39.05
N LEU A 121 24.70 -17.34 40.18
CA LEU A 121 23.33 -17.37 40.70
C LEU A 121 22.81 -15.96 41.00
N THR A 122 23.66 -15.07 41.50
CA THR A 122 23.28 -13.67 41.79
C THR A 122 23.00 -12.88 40.50
N ALA A 123 23.81 -13.10 39.46
CA ALA A 123 23.58 -12.50 38.15
C ALA A 123 22.26 -12.97 37.54
N LEU A 124 22.03 -14.28 37.51
CA LEU A 124 20.78 -14.90 37.04
C LEU A 124 19.56 -14.40 37.81
N HIS A 125 19.66 -14.29 39.14
CA HIS A 125 18.55 -13.80 39.97
C HIS A 125 18.23 -12.32 39.71
N ARG A 126 19.20 -11.49 39.33
CA ARG A 126 18.95 -10.07 39.00
C ARG A 126 18.25 -9.88 37.65
N GLN A 127 18.50 -10.78 36.70
CA GLN A 127 17.90 -10.75 35.36
C GLN A 127 16.52 -11.42 35.35
N SER A 128 16.29 -12.39 36.23
CA SER A 128 15.05 -13.18 36.27
C SER A 128 13.87 -12.39 36.85
N LEU A 129 12.78 -12.28 36.09
CA LEU A 129 11.52 -11.64 36.53
C LEU A 129 10.40 -12.65 36.84
N GLU A 130 10.58 -13.93 36.48
CA GLU A 130 9.56 -14.96 36.64
C GLU A 130 9.62 -15.67 37.98
N ALA A 131 8.46 -15.80 38.64
CA ALA A 131 8.35 -16.35 39.98
C ALA A 131 8.84 -17.81 40.09
N GLU A 132 8.60 -18.64 39.07
CA GLU A 132 9.02 -20.05 39.07
C GLU A 132 10.55 -20.18 38.92
N THR A 133 11.15 -19.41 38.03
CA THR A 133 12.62 -19.31 37.87
C THR A 133 13.29 -18.81 39.14
N ILE A 134 12.76 -17.75 39.76
CA ILE A 134 13.26 -17.22 41.04
C ILE A 134 13.19 -18.28 42.15
N THR A 135 12.10 -19.08 42.19
CA THR A 135 11.94 -20.14 43.20
C THR A 135 13.04 -21.21 43.04
N LEU A 136 13.31 -21.65 41.82
CA LEU A 136 14.38 -22.61 41.53
C LEU A 136 15.77 -22.04 41.85
N LEU A 137 16.03 -20.77 41.51
CA LEU A 137 17.28 -20.09 41.83
C LEU A 137 17.49 -19.96 43.35
N ASN A 138 16.45 -19.65 44.10
CA ASN A 138 16.51 -19.60 45.57
C ASN A 138 16.83 -20.98 46.16
N GLY A 139 16.23 -22.04 45.64
CA GLY A 139 16.56 -23.41 46.02
C GLY A 139 18.03 -23.77 45.72
N GLN A 140 18.59 -23.27 44.60
CA GLN A 140 20.02 -23.43 44.33
C GLN A 140 20.90 -22.66 45.31
N PHE A 141 20.56 -21.41 45.64
CA PHE A 141 21.30 -20.65 46.65
C PHE A 141 21.36 -21.37 48.00
N GLU A 142 20.23 -21.95 48.44
CA GLU A 142 20.17 -22.73 49.66
C GLU A 142 21.06 -23.98 49.57
N THR A 143 20.99 -24.69 48.46
CA THR A 143 21.79 -25.92 48.22
C THR A 143 23.28 -25.60 48.20
N VAL A 144 23.71 -24.53 47.53
CA VAL A 144 25.12 -24.08 47.51
C VAL A 144 25.59 -23.66 48.90
N SER A 145 24.75 -22.95 49.66
CA SER A 145 25.10 -22.54 51.04
C SER A 145 25.23 -23.74 51.96
N ARG A 146 24.37 -24.75 51.80
CA ARG A 146 24.46 -26.01 52.54
C ARG A 146 25.72 -26.80 52.14
N LEU A 147 26.04 -26.84 50.85
CA LEU A 147 27.25 -27.49 50.33
C LEU A 147 28.53 -26.84 50.88
N GLU A 148 28.60 -25.52 50.89
CA GLU A 148 29.72 -24.76 51.47
C GLU A 148 29.89 -25.07 52.96
N LYS A 149 28.79 -25.07 53.72
CA LYS A 149 28.81 -25.42 55.14
C LYS A 149 29.31 -26.85 55.37
N THR A 150 28.76 -27.83 54.65
CA THR A 150 29.19 -29.23 54.76
C THR A 150 30.65 -29.40 54.34
N PHE A 151 31.12 -28.66 53.33
CA PHE A 151 32.53 -28.65 52.95
C PHE A 151 33.43 -28.11 54.08
N ALA A 152 33.01 -27.05 54.76
CA ALA A 152 33.71 -26.55 55.95
C ALA A 152 33.73 -27.60 57.08
N ASP A 153 32.61 -28.30 57.32
CA ASP A 153 32.50 -29.37 58.32
C ASP A 153 33.41 -30.55 58.00
N VAL A 154 33.52 -30.97 56.74
CA VAL A 154 34.48 -32.01 56.30
C VAL A 154 35.92 -31.62 56.62
N ARG A 155 36.31 -30.37 56.36
CA ARG A 155 37.67 -29.89 56.65
C ARG A 155 37.94 -29.87 58.16
N ALA A 156 36.97 -29.37 58.94
CA ALA A 156 37.06 -29.36 60.40
C ALA A 156 37.18 -30.79 60.96
N ASN A 157 36.31 -31.70 60.52
CA ASN A 157 36.35 -33.12 60.92
C ASN A 157 37.69 -33.76 60.54
N ARG A 158 38.27 -33.45 59.37
CA ARG A 158 39.61 -33.95 58.97
C ARG A 158 40.70 -33.46 59.94
N GLN A 159 40.67 -32.19 60.32
CA GLN A 159 41.62 -31.64 61.28
C GLN A 159 41.46 -32.31 62.66
N THR A 160 40.23 -32.43 63.17
CA THR A 160 39.95 -33.12 64.43
C THR A 160 40.38 -34.58 64.38
N ARG A 161 40.14 -35.28 63.26
CA ARG A 161 40.57 -36.67 63.06
C ARG A 161 42.09 -36.81 63.17
N ASN A 162 42.84 -35.91 62.55
CA ASN A 162 44.31 -35.91 62.65
C ASN A 162 44.78 -35.67 64.10
N GLN A 163 44.14 -34.75 64.83
CA GLN A 163 44.44 -34.51 66.24
C GLN A 163 44.15 -35.73 67.12
N VAL A 164 43.01 -36.40 66.90
CA VAL A 164 42.65 -37.64 67.62
C VAL A 164 43.64 -38.77 67.28
N ARG A 165 44.10 -38.87 66.02
CA ARG A 165 45.15 -39.84 65.64
C ARG A 165 46.45 -39.62 66.42
N THR A 166 46.90 -38.37 66.54
CA THR A 166 48.09 -38.06 67.36
C THR A 166 47.86 -38.37 68.84
N ARG A 167 46.66 -38.12 69.38
CA ARG A 167 46.33 -38.49 70.77
C ARG A 167 46.27 -40.00 70.98
N LEU A 168 45.79 -40.76 69.99
CA LEU A 168 45.81 -42.23 69.98
C LEU A 168 47.25 -42.74 70.05
N GLU A 169 48.15 -42.18 69.24
CA GLU A 169 49.58 -42.53 69.27
C GLU A 169 50.17 -42.25 70.67
N GLN A 170 49.94 -41.06 71.23
CA GLN A 170 50.43 -40.66 72.56
C GLN A 170 49.87 -41.54 73.70
N THR A 171 48.56 -41.78 73.73
CA THR A 171 47.92 -42.61 74.78
C THR A 171 48.37 -44.06 74.72
N SER A 172 48.57 -44.61 73.51
CA SER A 172 49.12 -45.95 73.33
C SER A 172 50.57 -46.06 73.81
N GLU A 173 51.36 -45.00 73.61
CA GLU A 173 52.74 -44.95 74.08
C GLU A 173 52.80 -44.84 75.61
N GLN A 174 51.94 -44.03 76.22
CA GLN A 174 51.78 -43.95 77.68
C GLN A 174 51.40 -45.31 78.29
N ALA A 175 50.49 -46.05 77.66
CA ALA A 175 50.12 -47.38 78.11
C ALA A 175 51.31 -48.34 78.07
N LEU A 176 52.08 -48.36 76.98
CA LEU A 176 53.27 -49.20 76.87
C LEU A 176 54.37 -48.81 77.85
N GLN A 177 54.60 -47.51 78.07
CA GLN A 177 55.59 -47.04 79.05
C GLN A 177 55.19 -47.44 80.47
N ALA A 178 53.91 -47.30 80.83
CA ALA A 178 53.40 -47.75 82.13
C ALA A 178 53.55 -49.26 82.33
N ILE A 179 53.23 -50.06 81.30
CA ILE A 179 53.43 -51.52 81.33
C ILE A 179 54.91 -51.88 81.44
N ALA A 180 55.79 -51.21 80.71
CA ALA A 180 57.24 -51.45 80.76
C ALA A 180 57.85 -51.13 82.13
N LEU A 181 57.33 -50.10 82.84
CA LEU A 181 57.73 -49.80 84.21
C LEU A 181 57.33 -50.92 85.17
N VAL A 182 56.10 -51.44 85.04
CA VAL A 182 55.64 -52.60 85.83
C VAL A 182 56.47 -53.84 85.51
N GLU A 183 56.71 -54.13 84.23
CA GLU A 183 57.54 -55.25 83.78
C GLU A 183 58.96 -55.19 84.37
N SER A 184 59.54 -53.98 84.43
CA SER A 184 60.86 -53.76 85.02
C SER A 184 60.88 -53.97 86.53
N GLU A 185 59.85 -53.54 87.27
CA GLU A 185 59.79 -53.72 88.72
C GLU A 185 59.54 -55.19 89.07
N VAL A 186 58.65 -55.87 88.34
CA VAL A 186 58.44 -57.32 88.47
C VAL A 186 59.73 -58.07 88.17
N LEU A 187 60.47 -57.75 87.11
CA LEU A 187 61.76 -58.39 86.81
C LEU A 187 62.81 -58.20 87.92
N LYS A 188 62.87 -57.01 88.51
CA LYS A 188 63.75 -56.72 89.64
C LYS A 188 63.36 -57.55 90.87
N SER A 189 62.07 -57.68 91.13
CA SER A 189 61.52 -58.46 92.23
C SER A 189 61.79 -59.98 92.06
N VAL A 190 61.76 -60.51 90.83
CA VAL A 190 62.19 -61.88 90.48
C VAL A 190 63.66 -62.12 90.84
N SER A 191 64.52 -61.12 90.64
CA SER A 191 65.96 -61.25 90.90
C SER A 191 66.36 -61.18 92.38
N GLN A 192 65.46 -60.75 93.26
CA GLN A 192 65.73 -60.52 94.69
C GLN A 192 65.16 -61.60 95.62
N GLU A 193 64.27 -62.46 95.15
CA GLU A 193 63.62 -63.50 95.97
C GLU A 193 64.20 -64.91 95.77
N GLN A 194 64.15 -65.70 96.82
CA GLN A 194 64.72 -67.05 96.90
C GLN A 194 63.77 -68.14 96.37
N ASP A 195 62.48 -67.83 96.26
CA ASP A 195 61.45 -68.62 95.57
C ASP A 195 60.75 -67.70 94.54
N SER A 196 61.10 -67.84 93.27
CA SER A 196 60.77 -66.87 92.21
C SER A 196 59.67 -67.35 91.25
N THR A 197 58.99 -68.45 91.58
CA THR A 197 58.03 -69.11 90.67
C THR A 197 56.80 -68.22 90.39
N GLU A 198 56.19 -67.65 91.43
CA GLU A 198 55.01 -66.78 91.34
C GLU A 198 55.34 -65.45 90.62
N ARG A 199 56.48 -64.84 90.98
CA ARG A 199 57.01 -63.63 90.33
C ARG A 199 57.37 -63.82 88.86
N MET A 200 57.80 -65.03 88.46
CA MET A 200 58.06 -65.37 87.06
C MET A 200 56.76 -65.50 86.26
N GLU A 201 55.69 -65.99 86.88
CA GLU A 201 54.35 -66.01 86.29
C GLU A 201 53.82 -64.59 86.10
N GLU A 202 53.94 -63.70 87.10
CA GLU A 202 53.63 -62.26 86.97
C GLU A 202 54.40 -61.64 85.80
N PHE A 203 55.70 -61.89 85.69
CA PHE A 203 56.53 -61.37 84.58
C PHE A 203 56.02 -61.84 83.22
N THR A 204 55.68 -63.13 83.11
CA THR A 204 55.16 -63.72 81.87
C THR A 204 53.82 -63.09 81.48
N ASN A 205 52.92 -62.90 82.44
CA ASN A 205 51.62 -62.26 82.24
C ASN A 205 51.77 -60.80 81.79
N ILE A 206 52.66 -60.03 82.43
CA ILE A 206 52.94 -58.64 82.03
C ILE A 206 53.56 -58.57 80.63
N SER A 207 54.47 -59.48 80.28
CA SER A 207 55.06 -59.50 78.94
C SER A 207 54.04 -59.87 77.85
N GLN A 208 53.11 -60.78 78.17
CA GLN A 208 51.99 -61.12 77.30
C GLN A 208 51.03 -59.94 77.11
N LEU A 209 50.67 -59.24 78.19
CA LEU A 209 49.91 -58.00 78.13
C LEU A 209 50.60 -56.95 77.24
N ARG A 210 51.92 -56.76 77.40
CA ARG A 210 52.70 -55.85 76.55
C ARG A 210 52.61 -56.23 75.07
N GLN A 211 52.67 -57.52 74.76
CA GLN A 211 52.49 -58.04 73.39
C GLN A 211 51.07 -57.75 72.87
N GLN A 212 50.04 -57.95 73.67
CA GLN A 212 48.66 -57.65 73.28
C GLN A 212 48.44 -56.16 73.00
N VAL A 213 49.00 -55.28 73.83
CA VAL A 213 48.94 -53.83 73.58
C VAL A 213 49.64 -53.47 72.28
N GLN A 214 50.75 -54.14 71.93
CA GLN A 214 51.42 -53.93 70.65
C GLN A 214 50.57 -54.40 69.46
N ILE A 215 49.84 -55.52 69.59
CA ILE A 215 48.87 -55.98 68.59
C ILE A 215 47.73 -54.97 68.45
N ALA A 216 47.18 -54.47 69.56
CA ALA A 216 46.15 -53.45 69.55
C ALA A 216 46.60 -52.18 68.82
N ARG A 217 47.84 -51.71 69.07
CA ARG A 217 48.43 -50.58 68.35
C ARG A 217 48.50 -50.80 66.85
N TYR A 218 48.91 -51.99 66.42
CA TYR A 218 48.95 -52.35 65.00
C TYR A 218 47.55 -52.31 64.37
N GLN A 219 46.54 -52.89 65.02
CA GLN A 219 45.16 -52.90 64.52
C GLN A 219 44.56 -51.49 64.47
N VAL A 220 44.80 -50.66 65.48
CA VAL A 220 44.37 -49.25 65.50
C VAL A 220 45.07 -48.46 64.40
N GLN A 221 46.36 -48.70 64.16
CA GLN A 221 47.09 -48.05 63.07
C GLN A 221 46.52 -48.46 61.71
N ALA A 222 46.19 -49.74 61.51
CA ALA A 222 45.51 -50.22 60.31
C ALA A 222 44.18 -49.48 60.11
N TYR A 223 43.31 -49.47 61.13
CA TYR A 223 42.01 -48.78 61.06
C TYR A 223 42.14 -47.28 60.78
N THR A 224 43.05 -46.58 61.46
CA THR A 224 43.21 -45.11 61.28
C THR A 224 43.73 -44.72 59.88
N PHE A 225 44.30 -45.69 59.14
CA PHE A 225 44.74 -45.52 57.76
C PHE A 225 43.69 -45.97 56.74
N THR A 226 43.11 -47.16 56.92
CA THR A 226 42.18 -47.78 55.95
C THR A 226 40.74 -47.34 56.12
N THR A 227 40.34 -47.01 57.34
CA THR A 227 38.97 -46.65 57.75
C THR A 227 37.92 -47.71 57.39
N ARG A 228 38.29 -48.99 57.31
CA ARG A 228 37.36 -50.08 56.98
C ARG A 228 36.70 -50.64 58.24
N ASP A 229 35.44 -51.03 58.14
CA ASP A 229 34.67 -51.66 59.23
C ASP A 229 35.34 -52.90 59.82
N ALA A 230 36.01 -53.70 58.99
CA ALA A 230 36.74 -54.89 59.45
C ALA A 230 37.95 -54.53 60.33
N ASP A 231 38.70 -53.49 59.95
CA ASP A 231 39.85 -53.02 60.71
C ASP A 231 39.39 -52.30 61.99
N GLU A 232 38.23 -51.62 61.94
CA GLU A 232 37.57 -51.04 63.13
C GLU A 232 37.27 -52.11 64.18
N ALA A 233 36.58 -53.18 63.76
CA ALA A 233 36.21 -54.27 64.65
C ALA A 233 37.45 -54.93 65.25
N ALA A 234 38.49 -55.17 64.45
CA ALA A 234 39.75 -55.73 64.91
C ALA A 234 40.47 -54.83 65.93
N ALA A 235 40.50 -53.52 65.70
CA ALA A 235 41.09 -52.55 66.62
C ALA A 235 40.36 -52.50 67.96
N ILE A 236 39.02 -52.51 67.93
CA ILE A 236 38.20 -52.55 69.15
C ILE A 236 38.46 -53.82 69.95
N VAL A 237 38.39 -54.99 69.29
CA VAL A 237 38.60 -56.28 69.94
C VAL A 237 39.98 -56.36 70.58
N ALA A 238 41.04 -55.92 69.89
CA ALA A 238 42.39 -56.00 70.42
C ALA A 238 42.63 -55.10 71.65
N ILE A 239 42.02 -53.90 71.71
CA ILE A 239 42.09 -53.07 72.94
C ILE A 239 41.26 -53.69 74.06
N ASP A 240 40.08 -54.20 73.75
CA ASP A 240 39.19 -54.81 74.75
C ASP A 240 39.82 -56.10 75.34
N GLU A 241 40.57 -56.86 74.54
CA GLU A 241 41.38 -58.01 75.00
C GLU A 241 42.51 -57.57 75.93
N ALA A 242 43.26 -56.52 75.59
CA ALA A 242 44.30 -55.98 76.47
C ALA A 242 43.74 -55.41 77.78
N LEU A 243 42.57 -54.76 77.74
CA LEU A 243 41.84 -54.29 78.92
C LEU A 243 41.34 -55.43 79.81
N LYS A 244 40.93 -56.54 79.20
CA LYS A 244 40.55 -57.74 79.93
C LYS A 244 41.76 -58.38 80.61
N GLU A 245 42.88 -58.50 79.90
CA GLU A 245 44.10 -59.12 80.42
C GLU A 245 44.71 -58.30 81.56
N ILE A 246 44.82 -56.97 81.43
CA ILE A 246 45.30 -56.11 82.52
C ILE A 246 44.38 -56.17 83.75
N GLY A 247 43.06 -56.28 83.54
CA GLY A 247 42.09 -56.43 84.61
C GLY A 247 42.14 -57.81 85.30
N GLN A 248 42.63 -58.85 84.63
CA GLN A 248 42.87 -60.16 85.24
C GLN A 248 44.15 -60.16 86.08
N ILE A 249 45.22 -59.52 85.58
CA ILE A 249 46.49 -59.39 86.30
C ILE A 249 46.33 -58.53 87.55
N GLY A 250 45.53 -57.45 87.47
CA GLY A 250 45.30 -56.55 88.60
C GLY A 250 44.37 -57.08 89.71
N GLN A 251 43.88 -58.32 89.64
CA GLN A 251 43.07 -58.91 90.73
C GLN A 251 43.91 -59.37 91.93
N ASP A 252 45.23 -59.48 91.75
CA ASP A 252 46.17 -59.84 92.80
C ASP A 252 46.63 -58.57 93.55
N GLU A 253 45.74 -58.03 94.41
CA GLU A 253 45.89 -56.71 95.06
C GLU A 253 47.04 -56.63 96.08
N ASP A 254 47.62 -57.76 96.50
CA ASP A 254 48.64 -57.82 97.54
C ASP A 254 50.09 -57.62 97.00
N SER A 255 50.28 -57.60 95.66
CA SER A 255 51.60 -57.46 95.04
C SER A 255 52.03 -55.99 94.89
N GLU A 256 53.00 -55.54 95.71
CA GLU A 256 53.56 -54.18 95.68
C GLU A 256 54.17 -53.85 94.30
N SER A 257 54.65 -54.86 93.58
CA SER A 257 55.21 -54.76 92.22
C SER A 257 54.17 -54.41 91.14
N LEU A 258 52.87 -54.60 91.42
CA LEU A 258 51.77 -54.35 90.49
C LEU A 258 51.13 -52.95 90.63
N GLN A 259 51.56 -52.11 91.58
CA GLN A 259 50.99 -50.76 91.81
C GLN A 259 50.96 -49.88 90.55
N GLY A 260 51.88 -50.09 89.59
CA GLY A 260 51.92 -49.36 88.33
C GLY A 260 50.81 -49.73 87.33
N LEU A 261 50.09 -50.84 87.52
CA LEU A 261 49.03 -51.31 86.61
C LEU A 261 47.82 -50.36 86.54
N GLY A 262 47.57 -49.57 87.59
CA GLY A 262 46.52 -48.56 87.58
C GLY A 262 46.73 -47.48 86.51
N ALA A 263 47.98 -47.04 86.33
CA ALA A 263 48.34 -46.06 85.30
C ALA A 263 48.20 -46.66 83.89
N ALA A 264 48.63 -47.92 83.69
CA ALA A 264 48.46 -48.63 82.43
C ALA A 264 46.99 -48.87 82.09
N THR A 265 46.17 -49.26 83.07
CA THR A 265 44.71 -49.43 82.92
C THR A 265 44.06 -48.12 82.49
N THR A 266 44.38 -47.02 83.16
CA THR A 266 43.85 -45.68 82.83
C THR A 266 44.26 -45.27 81.41
N ALA A 267 45.51 -45.52 81.02
CA ALA A 267 46.00 -45.22 79.67
C ALA A 267 45.32 -46.07 78.59
N LEU A 268 45.07 -47.37 78.84
CA LEU A 268 44.34 -48.24 77.91
C LEU A 268 42.86 -47.89 77.79
N GLN A 269 42.21 -47.50 78.89
CA GLN A 269 40.84 -46.99 78.86
C GLN A 269 40.77 -45.69 78.05
N GLY A 270 41.71 -44.75 78.30
CA GLY A 270 41.84 -43.54 77.50
C GLY A 270 42.10 -43.85 76.02
N TYR A 271 42.92 -44.85 75.71
CA TYR A 271 43.18 -45.29 74.34
C TYR A 271 41.89 -45.80 73.65
N ARG A 272 41.09 -46.61 74.37
CA ARG A 272 39.79 -47.11 73.90
C ARG A 272 38.77 -46.00 73.65
N GLU A 273 38.73 -45.00 74.53
CA GLU A 273 37.88 -43.82 74.39
C GLU A 273 38.27 -42.98 73.18
N ARG A 274 39.57 -42.74 72.96
CA ARG A 274 40.06 -42.01 71.78
C ARG A 274 39.80 -42.77 70.49
N LEU A 275 39.81 -44.10 70.50
CA LEU A 275 39.43 -44.90 69.34
C LEU A 275 37.94 -44.71 69.01
N ASN A 276 37.10 -44.64 70.04
CA ASN A 276 35.68 -44.35 69.86
C ASN A 276 35.43 -42.92 69.34
N GLU A 277 36.16 -41.93 69.85
CA GLU A 277 36.14 -40.56 69.32
C GLU A 277 36.55 -40.52 67.84
N PHE A 278 37.61 -41.25 67.47
CA PHE A 278 38.05 -41.37 66.07
C PHE A 278 36.94 -41.97 65.19
N LYS A 279 36.31 -43.05 65.65
CA LYS A 279 35.18 -43.71 64.95
C LYS A 279 34.02 -42.75 64.70
N GLN A 280 33.60 -42.00 65.73
CA GLN A 280 32.50 -41.05 65.61
C GLN A 280 32.81 -39.96 64.58
N ILE A 281 34.05 -39.43 64.59
CA ILE A 281 34.49 -38.43 63.61
C ILE A 281 34.54 -39.03 62.21
N GLN A 282 35.00 -40.27 62.06
CA GLN A 282 35.04 -40.96 60.76
C GLN A 282 33.64 -41.18 60.18
N THR A 283 32.69 -41.66 61.01
CA THR A 283 31.29 -41.83 60.62
C THR A 283 30.67 -40.51 60.17
N LYS A 284 30.91 -39.43 60.92
CA LYS A 284 30.45 -38.09 60.56
C LYS A 284 31.08 -37.59 59.25
N ALA A 285 32.38 -37.81 59.07
CA ALA A 285 33.09 -37.40 57.86
C ALA A 285 32.55 -38.13 56.61
N GLU A 286 32.20 -39.41 56.72
CA GLU A 286 31.58 -40.16 55.63
C GLU A 286 30.15 -39.68 55.33
N ALA A 287 29.35 -39.40 56.36
CA ALA A 287 28.03 -38.83 56.21
C ALA A 287 28.08 -37.44 55.53
N ASP A 288 29.03 -36.59 55.92
CA ASP A 288 29.21 -35.27 55.31
C ASP A 288 29.68 -35.37 53.84
N GLN A 289 30.49 -36.38 53.50
CA GLN A 289 30.89 -36.67 52.11
C GLN A 289 29.70 -37.13 51.25
N GLU A 290 28.85 -37.99 51.78
CA GLU A 290 27.64 -38.45 51.08
C GLU A 290 26.61 -37.32 50.96
N LEU A 291 26.45 -36.50 52.00
CA LEU A 291 25.63 -35.30 51.95
C LEU A 291 26.13 -34.35 50.86
N MET A 292 27.44 -34.08 50.77
CA MET A 292 28.01 -33.28 49.69
C MET A 292 27.73 -33.89 48.32
N ARG A 293 27.86 -35.21 48.16
CA ARG A 293 27.51 -35.89 46.91
C ARG A 293 26.05 -35.62 46.54
N SER A 294 25.12 -35.87 47.46
CA SER A 294 23.69 -35.67 47.24
C SER A 294 23.34 -34.21 46.91
N LEU A 295 23.94 -33.23 47.58
CA LEU A 295 23.76 -31.81 47.29
C LEU A 295 24.28 -31.44 45.89
N GLY A 296 25.39 -32.04 45.47
CA GLY A 296 25.92 -31.86 44.11
C GLY A 296 24.99 -32.44 43.04
N ASP A 297 24.37 -33.59 43.30
CA ASP A 297 23.37 -34.17 42.39
C ASP A 297 22.08 -33.33 42.38
N GLN A 298 21.64 -32.80 43.53
CA GLN A 298 20.52 -31.85 43.62
C GLN A 298 20.77 -30.55 42.83
N LEU A 299 22.00 -30.02 42.84
CA LEU A 299 22.36 -28.87 42.00
C LEU A 299 22.21 -29.20 40.52
N LEU A 300 22.73 -30.35 40.06
CA LEU A 300 22.59 -30.77 38.66
C LEU A 300 21.13 -30.93 38.25
N ASP A 301 20.29 -31.54 39.09
CA ASP A 301 18.87 -31.71 38.84
C ASP A 301 18.13 -30.36 38.79
N SER A 302 18.47 -29.44 39.69
CA SER A 302 17.90 -28.09 39.70
C SER A 302 18.32 -27.27 38.48
N VAL A 303 19.58 -27.36 38.05
CA VAL A 303 20.06 -26.74 36.80
C VAL A 303 19.34 -27.33 35.59
N ALA A 304 19.12 -28.65 35.56
CA ALA A 304 18.37 -29.31 34.49
C ALA A 304 16.89 -28.86 34.47
N ALA A 305 16.27 -28.67 35.64
CA ALA A 305 14.92 -28.14 35.76
C ALA A 305 14.84 -26.69 35.24
N LEU A 306 15.79 -25.82 35.62
CA LEU A 306 15.91 -24.45 35.08
C LEU A 306 16.05 -24.46 33.55
N ASN A 307 16.92 -25.32 33.01
CA ASN A 307 17.12 -25.42 31.56
C ASN A 307 15.84 -25.85 30.83
N ARG A 308 15.11 -26.84 31.35
CA ARG A 308 13.82 -27.29 30.79
C ARG A 308 12.76 -26.19 30.85
N LEU A 309 12.64 -25.50 31.98
CA LEU A 309 11.69 -24.40 32.16
C LEU A 309 11.96 -23.29 31.14
N GLN A 310 13.22 -22.83 31.07
CA GLN A 310 13.63 -21.76 30.16
C GLN A 310 13.45 -22.17 28.68
N THR A 311 13.76 -23.41 28.33
CA THR A 311 13.57 -23.92 26.96
C THR A 311 12.08 -23.98 26.59
N ALA A 312 11.23 -24.48 27.48
CA ALA A 312 9.79 -24.56 27.25
C ALA A 312 9.15 -23.17 27.08
N GLN A 313 9.56 -22.20 27.89
CA GLN A 313 9.12 -20.82 27.77
C GLN A 313 9.60 -20.18 26.46
N ARG A 314 10.89 -20.32 26.13
CA ARG A 314 11.45 -19.82 24.87
C ARG A 314 10.71 -20.40 23.65
N ASP A 315 10.42 -21.70 23.66
CA ASP A 315 9.69 -22.36 22.57
C ASP A 315 8.25 -21.86 22.48
N SER A 316 7.56 -21.68 23.62
CA SER A 316 6.22 -21.09 23.67
C SER A 316 6.20 -19.64 23.17
N GLU A 317 7.15 -18.81 23.61
CA GLU A 317 7.30 -17.41 23.18
C GLU A 317 7.67 -17.31 21.69
N ALA A 318 8.48 -18.23 21.18
CA ALA A 318 8.82 -18.33 19.76
C ALA A 318 7.57 -18.62 18.92
N VAL A 319 6.74 -19.57 19.34
CA VAL A 319 5.47 -19.91 18.67
C VAL A 319 4.49 -18.73 18.74
N ASN A 320 4.35 -18.09 19.90
CA ASN A 320 3.48 -16.93 20.08
C ASN A 320 3.94 -15.75 19.21
N SER A 321 5.24 -15.47 19.16
CA SER A 321 5.82 -14.40 18.34
C SER A 321 5.65 -14.70 16.85
N SER A 322 5.89 -15.94 16.41
CA SER A 322 5.66 -16.37 15.03
C SER A 322 4.19 -16.26 14.62
N THR A 323 3.27 -16.66 15.50
CA THR A 323 1.82 -16.57 15.28
C THR A 323 1.34 -15.12 15.24
N THR A 324 1.85 -14.28 16.13
CA THR A 324 1.53 -12.84 16.15
C THR A 324 2.06 -12.15 14.90
N LEU A 325 3.31 -12.42 14.51
CA LEU A 325 3.89 -11.85 13.29
C LEU A 325 3.14 -12.31 12.04
N SER A 326 2.80 -13.60 11.94
CA SER A 326 2.05 -14.15 10.80
C SER A 326 0.63 -13.60 10.70
N SER A 327 -0.05 -13.41 11.84
CA SER A 327 -1.40 -12.82 11.86
C SER A 327 -1.39 -11.33 11.52
N VAL A 328 -0.43 -10.56 12.04
CA VAL A 328 -0.23 -9.14 11.67
C VAL A 328 0.13 -8.99 10.19
N ALA A 329 1.05 -9.82 9.68
CA ALA A 329 1.42 -9.82 8.26
C ALA A 329 0.22 -10.21 7.36
N GLY A 330 -0.55 -11.23 7.74
CA GLY A 330 -1.75 -11.63 7.03
C GLY A 330 -2.81 -10.54 7.00
N LEU A 331 -3.05 -9.86 8.13
CA LEU A 331 -3.97 -8.72 8.21
C LEU A 331 -3.48 -7.55 7.36
N ALA A 332 -2.19 -7.23 7.41
CA ALA A 332 -1.58 -6.19 6.59
C ALA A 332 -1.73 -6.47 5.09
N LEU A 333 -1.55 -7.72 4.66
CA LEU A 333 -1.79 -8.15 3.28
C LEU A 333 -3.26 -7.98 2.88
N LEU A 334 -4.20 -8.41 3.71
CA LEU A 334 -5.64 -8.25 3.45
C LEU A 334 -6.04 -6.78 3.33
N VAL A 335 -5.56 -5.94 4.26
CA VAL A 335 -5.81 -4.50 4.25
C VAL A 335 -5.16 -3.84 3.02
N GLY A 336 -3.95 -4.24 2.65
CA GLY A 336 -3.26 -3.77 1.45
C GLY A 336 -4.01 -4.14 0.16
N LEU A 337 -4.50 -5.37 0.04
CA LEU A 337 -5.32 -5.82 -1.10
C LEU A 337 -6.64 -5.04 -1.19
N LEU A 338 -7.30 -4.82 -0.05
CA LEU A 338 -8.55 -4.06 0.00
C LEU A 338 -8.31 -2.60 -0.39
N ALA A 339 -7.25 -1.97 0.12
CA ALA A 339 -6.85 -0.62 -0.25
C ALA A 339 -6.52 -0.52 -1.75
N ALA A 340 -5.77 -1.46 -2.31
CA ALA A 340 -5.46 -1.53 -3.73
C ALA A 340 -6.73 -1.64 -4.58
N TRP A 341 -7.65 -2.54 -4.21
CA TRP A 341 -8.93 -2.71 -4.89
C TRP A 341 -9.80 -1.44 -4.86
N VAL A 342 -9.89 -0.77 -3.70
CA VAL A 342 -10.59 0.51 -3.55
C VAL A 342 -9.95 1.59 -4.43
N MET A 343 -8.63 1.69 -4.47
CA MET A 343 -7.91 2.67 -5.29
C MET A 343 -8.12 2.44 -6.79
N THR A 344 -8.01 1.20 -7.26
CA THR A 344 -8.31 0.85 -8.66
C THR A 344 -9.72 1.27 -9.04
N ARG A 345 -10.70 1.03 -8.17
CA ARG A 345 -12.09 1.40 -8.43
C ARG A 345 -12.33 2.91 -8.39
N GLN A 346 -11.64 3.64 -7.51
CA GLN A 346 -11.83 5.09 -7.32
C GLN A 346 -11.09 5.96 -8.33
N ILE A 347 -9.98 5.45 -8.89
CA ILE A 347 -9.11 6.18 -9.82
C ILE A 347 -9.19 5.58 -11.23
N THR A 348 -8.89 4.30 -11.39
CA THR A 348 -8.75 3.68 -12.72
C THR A 348 -10.07 3.58 -13.47
N VAL A 349 -11.16 3.16 -12.81
CA VAL A 349 -12.48 3.01 -13.48
C VAL A 349 -13.00 4.35 -14.04
N PRO A 350 -13.02 5.46 -13.28
CA PRO A 350 -13.54 6.73 -13.77
C PRO A 350 -12.62 7.37 -14.82
N LEU A 351 -11.31 7.13 -14.73
CA LEU A 351 -10.36 7.50 -15.78
C LEU A 351 -10.66 6.77 -17.09
N GLN A 352 -10.93 5.46 -17.04
CA GLN A 352 -11.34 4.67 -18.22
C GLN A 352 -12.65 5.17 -18.82
N GLN A 353 -13.63 5.57 -17.99
CA GLN A 353 -14.88 6.16 -18.48
C GLN A 353 -14.64 7.45 -19.24
N THR A 354 -13.78 8.33 -18.72
CA THR A 354 -13.42 9.59 -19.41
C THR A 354 -12.67 9.32 -20.72
N LEU A 355 -11.76 8.34 -20.74
CA LEU A 355 -11.06 7.92 -21.97
C LEU A 355 -12.03 7.43 -23.06
N LEU A 356 -13.06 6.66 -22.68
CA LEU A 356 -14.09 6.20 -23.62
C LEU A 356 -14.89 7.36 -24.22
N VAL A 357 -15.17 8.41 -23.45
CA VAL A 357 -15.87 9.59 -23.97
C VAL A 357 -14.96 10.38 -24.91
N ALA A 358 -13.71 10.62 -24.52
CA ALA A 358 -12.74 11.27 -25.39
C ALA A 358 -12.59 10.54 -26.74
N ALA A 359 -12.55 9.20 -26.72
CA ALA A 359 -12.51 8.39 -27.94
C ALA A 359 -13.75 8.58 -28.84
N ARG A 360 -14.95 8.75 -28.25
CA ARG A 360 -16.18 9.04 -29.03
C ARG A 360 -16.17 10.43 -29.64
N ILE A 361 -15.74 11.44 -28.89
CA ILE A 361 -15.58 12.81 -29.40
C ILE A 361 -14.61 12.81 -30.58
N ALA A 362 -13.48 12.08 -30.47
CA ALA A 362 -12.52 11.94 -31.55
C ALA A 362 -13.08 11.23 -32.80
N GLN A 363 -14.12 10.40 -32.66
CA GLN A 363 -14.85 9.77 -33.76
C GLN A 363 -15.99 10.66 -34.31
N GLY A 364 -16.21 11.84 -33.74
CA GLY A 364 -17.26 12.78 -34.14
C GLY A 364 -18.63 12.53 -33.50
N ASP A 365 -18.75 11.59 -32.55
CA ASP A 365 -20.00 11.38 -31.82
C ASP A 365 -20.10 12.35 -30.63
N LEU A 366 -20.86 13.43 -30.83
CA LEU A 366 -21.15 14.46 -29.84
C LEU A 366 -22.55 14.30 -29.22
N SER A 367 -23.22 13.16 -29.41
CA SER A 367 -24.65 13.00 -29.06
C SER A 367 -24.92 12.76 -27.58
N ARG A 368 -23.92 12.32 -26.81
CA ARG A 368 -24.09 11.92 -25.41
C ARG A 368 -23.51 12.94 -24.45
N ASP A 369 -24.29 13.26 -23.42
CA ASP A 369 -23.81 14.07 -22.30
C ASP A 369 -23.16 13.20 -21.21
N MET A 370 -22.10 13.73 -20.61
CA MET A 370 -21.45 13.16 -19.43
C MET A 370 -22.13 13.66 -18.16
N SER A 371 -22.65 12.75 -17.35
CA SER A 371 -23.13 13.08 -16.00
C SER A 371 -21.93 13.19 -15.05
N VAL A 372 -21.61 14.41 -14.63
CA VAL A 372 -20.52 14.69 -13.68
C VAL A 372 -21.08 14.74 -12.27
N THR A 373 -20.89 13.65 -11.52
CA THR A 373 -21.38 13.55 -10.13
C THR A 373 -20.27 13.71 -9.08
N ARG A 374 -19.00 13.70 -9.49
CA ARG A 374 -17.83 13.80 -8.60
C ARG A 374 -17.28 15.22 -8.57
N ARG A 375 -16.63 15.58 -7.45
CA ARG A 375 -16.01 16.90 -7.23
C ARG A 375 -14.48 16.87 -7.16
N ASP A 376 -13.86 15.70 -7.31
CA ASP A 376 -12.40 15.55 -7.33
C ASP A 376 -11.81 15.86 -8.71
N GLU A 377 -10.50 15.67 -8.90
CA GLU A 377 -9.82 15.96 -10.17
C GLU A 377 -10.37 15.13 -11.33
N MET A 378 -10.90 13.92 -11.07
CA MET A 378 -11.58 13.13 -12.09
C MET A 378 -12.92 13.76 -12.48
N GLY A 379 -13.69 14.26 -11.50
CA GLY A 379 -14.90 15.04 -11.75
C GLY A 379 -14.63 16.34 -12.52
N GLN A 380 -13.58 17.06 -12.18
CA GLN A 380 -13.16 18.27 -12.90
C GLN A 380 -12.79 17.95 -14.36
N LEU A 381 -12.02 16.88 -14.60
CA LEU A 381 -11.67 16.43 -15.94
C LEU A 381 -12.93 16.04 -16.76
N GLN A 382 -13.87 15.31 -16.15
CA GLN A 382 -15.14 14.97 -16.78
C GLN A 382 -15.96 16.23 -17.11
N GLY A 383 -15.99 17.22 -16.21
CA GLY A 383 -16.63 18.52 -16.44
C GLY A 383 -16.02 19.27 -17.62
N SER A 384 -14.69 19.39 -17.69
CA SER A 384 -14.02 20.03 -18.82
C SER A 384 -14.29 19.32 -20.15
N MET A 385 -14.33 17.99 -20.17
CA MET A 385 -14.70 17.21 -21.37
C MET A 385 -16.15 17.44 -21.80
N GLN A 386 -17.08 17.58 -20.85
CA GLN A 386 -18.46 17.93 -21.17
C GLN A 386 -18.56 19.34 -21.78
N THR A 387 -17.88 20.32 -21.20
CA THR A 387 -17.84 21.69 -21.76
C THR A 387 -17.30 21.68 -23.19
N MET A 388 -16.20 20.95 -23.45
CA MET A 388 -15.66 20.78 -24.80
C MET A 388 -16.67 20.15 -25.75
N THR A 389 -17.40 19.11 -25.31
CA THR A 389 -18.44 18.44 -26.12
C THR A 389 -19.56 19.40 -26.49
N VAL A 390 -20.04 20.21 -25.54
CA VAL A 390 -21.09 21.21 -25.77
C VAL A 390 -20.62 22.28 -26.76
N SER A 391 -19.42 22.85 -26.56
CA SER A 391 -18.87 23.85 -27.48
C SER A 391 -18.67 23.31 -28.90
N LEU A 392 -18.20 22.06 -29.04
CA LEU A 392 -18.10 21.43 -30.36
C LEU A 392 -19.48 21.22 -31.00
N ARG A 393 -20.50 20.85 -30.22
CA ARG A 393 -21.88 20.68 -30.71
C ARG A 393 -22.47 22.01 -31.19
N GLU A 394 -22.24 23.09 -30.45
CA GLU A 394 -22.65 24.45 -30.83
C GLU A 394 -21.94 24.93 -32.11
N LEU A 395 -20.63 24.71 -32.22
CA LEU A 395 -19.86 25.04 -33.43
C LEU A 395 -20.37 24.27 -34.65
N VAL A 396 -20.60 22.96 -34.53
CA VAL A 396 -21.16 22.14 -35.63
C VAL A 396 -22.58 22.59 -35.98
N GLY A 397 -23.40 22.92 -34.97
CA GLY A 397 -24.74 23.49 -35.17
C GLY A 397 -24.73 24.80 -35.95
N GLY A 398 -23.85 25.74 -35.57
CA GLY A 398 -23.67 27.02 -36.27
C GLY A 398 -23.16 26.85 -37.70
N ILE A 399 -22.27 25.88 -37.95
CA ILE A 399 -21.85 25.53 -39.32
C ILE A 399 -23.04 25.01 -40.13
N SER A 400 -23.86 24.12 -39.57
CA SER A 400 -25.03 23.58 -40.25
C SER A 400 -26.05 24.67 -40.60
N GLU A 401 -26.26 25.63 -39.71
CA GLU A 401 -27.13 26.78 -39.96
C GLU A 401 -26.56 27.68 -41.07
N GLY A 402 -25.26 27.98 -41.02
CA GLY A 402 -24.57 28.73 -42.07
C GLY A 402 -24.66 28.05 -43.45
N VAL A 403 -24.49 26.72 -43.51
CA VAL A 403 -24.67 25.94 -44.74
C VAL A 403 -26.11 26.04 -45.26
N SER A 404 -27.12 26.00 -44.38
CA SER A 404 -28.53 26.16 -44.76
C SER A 404 -28.82 27.55 -45.32
N GLN A 405 -28.22 28.60 -44.75
CA GLN A 405 -28.35 29.97 -45.26
C GLN A 405 -27.71 30.11 -46.65
N ILE A 406 -26.51 29.53 -46.85
CA ILE A 406 -25.84 29.51 -48.15
C ILE A 406 -26.69 28.77 -49.19
N ALA A 407 -27.26 27.60 -48.84
CA ALA A 407 -28.13 26.85 -49.73
C ALA A 407 -29.36 27.68 -50.15
N SER A 408 -30.01 28.35 -49.19
CA SER A 408 -31.16 29.23 -49.46
C SER A 408 -30.77 30.43 -50.34
N ALA A 409 -29.62 31.06 -50.08
CA ALA A 409 -29.10 32.16 -50.89
C ALA A 409 -28.78 31.70 -52.33
N ALA A 410 -28.25 30.48 -52.49
CA ALA A 410 -27.99 29.89 -53.81
C ALA A 410 -29.29 29.64 -54.60
N GLU A 411 -30.36 29.17 -53.95
CA GLU A 411 -31.68 29.03 -54.57
C GLU A 411 -32.27 30.39 -54.99
N GLN A 412 -32.18 31.40 -54.12
CA GLN A 412 -32.61 32.76 -54.45
C GLN A 412 -31.83 33.33 -55.63
N LEU A 413 -30.49 33.16 -55.64
CA LEU A 413 -29.64 33.60 -56.74
C LEU A 413 -29.99 32.89 -58.04
N SER A 414 -30.29 31.59 -58.00
CA SER A 414 -30.76 30.82 -59.16
C SER A 414 -32.07 31.39 -59.71
N ALA A 415 -33.04 31.70 -58.84
CA ALA A 415 -34.30 32.32 -59.23
C ALA A 415 -34.11 33.70 -59.86
N VAL A 416 -33.29 34.57 -59.26
CA VAL A 416 -32.95 35.90 -59.82
C VAL A 416 -32.26 35.76 -61.17
N THR A 417 -31.32 34.83 -61.31
CA THR A 417 -30.61 34.59 -62.58
C THR A 417 -31.59 34.16 -63.68
N LYS A 418 -32.58 33.30 -63.35
CA LYS A 418 -33.63 32.90 -64.29
C LYS A 418 -34.52 34.06 -64.70
N GLN A 419 -34.90 34.93 -63.76
CA GLN A 419 -35.68 36.14 -64.05
C GLN A 419 -34.90 37.12 -64.94
N THR A 420 -33.62 37.31 -64.67
CA THR A 420 -32.74 38.14 -65.50
C THR A 420 -32.64 37.59 -66.92
N CYS A 421 -32.55 36.26 -67.09
CA CYS A 421 -32.55 35.64 -68.42
C CYS A 421 -33.84 35.92 -69.21
N ILE A 422 -35.00 35.87 -68.54
CA ILE A 422 -36.29 36.24 -69.15
C ILE A 422 -36.28 37.73 -69.54
N GLY A 423 -35.82 38.61 -68.66
CA GLY A 423 -35.72 40.06 -68.92
C GLY A 423 -34.82 40.38 -70.12
N VAL A 424 -33.65 39.74 -70.21
CA VAL A 424 -32.72 39.87 -71.34
C VAL A 424 -33.36 39.39 -72.65
N THR A 425 -34.18 38.33 -72.61
CA THR A 425 -34.90 37.84 -73.80
C THR A 425 -35.95 38.86 -74.26
N SER A 426 -36.74 39.41 -73.33
CA SER A 426 -37.72 40.46 -73.65
C SER A 426 -37.04 41.73 -74.20
N GLN A 427 -35.90 42.13 -73.62
CA GLN A 427 -35.13 43.28 -74.10
C GLN A 427 -34.59 43.04 -75.52
N LYS A 428 -34.20 41.81 -75.85
CA LYS A 428 -33.83 41.44 -77.23
C LYS A 428 -35.03 41.62 -78.17
N ASP A 429 -36.21 41.13 -77.81
CA ASP A 429 -37.41 41.23 -78.65
C ASP A 429 -37.83 42.70 -78.89
N GLU A 430 -37.78 43.55 -77.85
CA GLU A 430 -37.99 44.99 -77.98
C GLU A 430 -36.95 45.64 -78.91
N THR A 431 -35.69 45.22 -78.83
CA THR A 431 -34.62 45.71 -79.72
C THR A 431 -34.89 45.33 -81.18
N ASP A 432 -35.37 44.11 -81.44
CA ASP A 432 -35.74 43.66 -82.79
C ASP A 432 -36.96 44.45 -83.33
N GLN A 433 -37.91 44.83 -82.47
CA GLN A 433 -39.01 45.74 -82.84
C GLN A 433 -38.51 47.14 -83.18
N VAL A 434 -37.58 47.70 -82.39
CA VAL A 434 -36.96 49.00 -82.69
C VAL A 434 -36.24 48.96 -84.04
N ALA A 435 -35.51 47.88 -84.34
CA ALA A 435 -34.87 47.71 -85.64
C ALA A 435 -35.90 47.67 -86.79
N THR A 436 -37.06 47.05 -86.56
CA THR A 436 -38.17 47.05 -87.53
C THR A 436 -38.75 48.44 -87.74
N ALA A 437 -39.02 49.17 -86.65
CA ALA A 437 -39.51 50.56 -86.71
C ALA A 437 -38.50 51.49 -87.42
N MET A 438 -37.20 51.26 -87.25
CA MET A 438 -36.16 51.99 -87.97
C MET A 438 -36.21 51.72 -89.49
N ASN A 439 -36.52 50.51 -89.93
CA ASN A 439 -36.73 50.21 -91.36
C ASN A 439 -37.98 50.92 -91.92
N GLU A 440 -39.09 50.94 -91.18
CA GLU A 440 -40.30 51.69 -91.58
C GLU A 440 -40.05 53.20 -91.60
N MET A 441 -39.29 53.73 -90.64
CA MET A 441 -38.87 55.13 -90.63
C MET A 441 -37.99 55.46 -91.84
N ALA A 442 -37.07 54.59 -92.23
CA ALA A 442 -36.27 54.79 -93.43
C ALA A 442 -37.15 54.86 -94.70
N ALA A 443 -38.14 53.97 -94.81
CA ALA A 443 -39.08 53.97 -95.94
C ALA A 443 -39.95 55.24 -95.99
N THR A 444 -40.48 55.69 -94.85
CA THR A 444 -41.30 56.91 -94.78
C THR A 444 -40.48 58.17 -95.07
N VAL A 445 -39.23 58.26 -94.60
CA VAL A 445 -38.32 59.37 -94.97
C VAL A 445 -38.09 59.40 -96.48
N GLN A 446 -37.95 58.24 -97.12
CA GLN A 446 -37.77 58.13 -98.57
C GLN A 446 -39.05 58.54 -99.35
N GLU A 447 -40.22 58.21 -98.82
CA GLU A 447 -41.52 58.66 -99.36
C GLU A 447 -41.72 60.17 -99.22
N VAL A 448 -41.39 60.75 -98.05
CA VAL A 448 -41.43 62.20 -97.82
C VAL A 448 -40.51 62.94 -98.80
N ALA A 449 -39.31 62.41 -99.05
CA ALA A 449 -38.39 62.96 -100.04
C ALA A 449 -38.99 62.94 -101.46
N ARG A 450 -39.68 61.84 -101.84
CA ARG A 450 -40.38 61.76 -103.13
C ARG A 450 -41.52 62.78 -103.23
N ASN A 451 -42.36 62.88 -102.21
CA ASN A 451 -43.48 63.83 -102.17
C ASN A 451 -43.00 65.29 -102.23
N ALA A 452 -41.88 65.62 -101.55
CA ALA A 452 -41.28 66.95 -101.63
C ALA A 452 -40.80 67.28 -103.06
N GLN A 453 -40.25 66.30 -103.78
CA GLN A 453 -39.82 66.47 -105.16
C GLN A 453 -41.00 66.64 -106.13
N GLU A 454 -42.06 65.84 -105.98
CA GLU A 454 -43.31 65.99 -106.73
C GLU A 454 -43.95 67.37 -106.49
N ALA A 455 -44.02 67.82 -105.23
CA ALA A 455 -44.54 69.14 -104.89
C ALA A 455 -43.73 70.28 -105.53
N SER A 456 -42.40 70.17 -105.54
CA SER A 456 -41.52 71.13 -106.22
C SER A 456 -41.79 71.18 -107.72
N GLN A 457 -42.03 70.03 -108.34
CA GLN A 457 -42.33 69.93 -109.78
C GLN A 457 -43.71 70.51 -110.12
N ALA A 458 -44.72 70.25 -109.29
CA ALA A 458 -46.05 70.83 -109.43
C ALA A 458 -46.04 72.36 -109.28
N ALA A 459 -45.26 72.88 -108.32
CA ALA A 459 -45.08 74.33 -108.16
C ALA A 459 -44.44 74.98 -109.41
N ALA A 460 -43.48 74.32 -110.04
CA ALA A 460 -42.88 74.80 -111.29
C ALA A 460 -43.88 74.83 -112.46
N GLN A 461 -44.76 73.84 -112.58
CA GLN A 461 -45.83 73.84 -113.58
C GLN A 461 -46.86 74.95 -113.34
N ALA A 462 -47.22 75.21 -112.07
CA ALA A 462 -48.14 76.29 -111.73
C ALA A 462 -47.57 77.67 -112.12
N ASP A 463 -46.27 77.91 -111.91
CA ASP A 463 -45.60 79.15 -112.35
C ASP A 463 -45.68 79.33 -113.89
N GLN A 464 -45.44 78.24 -114.64
CA GLN A 464 -45.54 78.26 -116.10
C GLN A 464 -46.97 78.58 -116.58
N GLN A 465 -47.98 77.99 -115.94
CA GLN A 465 -49.39 78.23 -116.29
C GLN A 465 -49.80 79.68 -115.99
N ALA A 466 -49.34 80.25 -114.87
CA ALA A 466 -49.60 81.64 -114.51
C ALA A 466 -49.04 82.62 -115.58
N ARG A 467 -47.83 82.38 -116.10
CA ARG A 467 -47.24 83.18 -117.18
C ARG A 467 -48.05 83.12 -118.47
N SER A 468 -48.57 81.94 -118.83
CA SER A 468 -49.43 81.78 -120.00
C SER A 468 -50.77 82.51 -119.83
N GLY A 469 -51.32 82.51 -118.62
CA GLY A 469 -52.51 83.29 -118.28
C GLY A 469 -52.32 84.79 -118.47
N ASP A 470 -51.16 85.32 -118.09
CA ASP A 470 -50.81 86.75 -118.24
C ASP A 470 -50.83 87.20 -119.71
N GLU A 471 -50.32 86.36 -120.63
CA GLU A 471 -50.38 86.59 -122.08
C GLU A 471 -51.82 86.64 -122.63
N VAL A 472 -52.71 85.77 -122.13
CA VAL A 472 -54.12 85.74 -122.54
C VAL A 472 -54.84 87.00 -122.09
N VAL A 473 -54.61 87.44 -120.85
CA VAL A 473 -55.17 88.69 -120.32
C VAL A 473 -54.69 89.90 -121.13
N GLY A 474 -53.40 89.93 -121.49
CA GLY A 474 -52.84 90.96 -122.37
C GLY A 474 -53.55 91.06 -123.72
N ARG A 475 -53.88 89.92 -124.35
CA ARG A 475 -54.67 89.89 -125.61
C ARG A 475 -56.10 90.39 -125.44
N ALA A 476 -56.77 90.03 -124.34
CA ALA A 476 -58.15 90.44 -124.07
C ALA A 476 -58.28 91.97 -123.92
N ILE A 477 -57.32 92.62 -123.23
CA ILE A 477 -57.29 94.09 -123.10
C ILE A 477 -57.21 94.78 -124.47
N SER A 478 -56.46 94.20 -125.40
CA SER A 478 -56.32 94.76 -126.76
C SER A 478 -57.64 94.69 -127.56
N GLN A 479 -58.36 93.56 -127.47
CA GLN A 479 -59.67 93.39 -128.11
C GLN A 479 -60.72 94.34 -127.54
N ILE A 480 -60.74 94.57 -126.22
CA ILE A 480 -61.68 95.51 -125.58
C ILE A 480 -61.49 96.94 -126.13
N LYS A 481 -60.24 97.38 -126.35
CA LYS A 481 -59.96 98.69 -126.98
C LYS A 481 -60.46 98.79 -128.43
N GLN A 482 -60.54 97.66 -129.13
CA GLN A 482 -61.05 97.61 -130.50
C GLN A 482 -62.59 97.68 -130.51
N LEU A 483 -63.24 96.92 -129.64
CA LEU A 483 -64.70 96.94 -129.47
C LEU A 483 -65.23 98.34 -129.09
N ALA A 484 -64.52 99.04 -128.20
CA ALA A 484 -64.88 100.40 -127.80
C ALA A 484 -64.96 101.39 -128.97
N ARG A 485 -64.15 101.19 -130.04
CA ARG A 485 -64.20 102.02 -131.24
C ARG A 485 -65.41 101.70 -132.13
N GLU A 486 -65.81 100.44 -132.24
CA GLU A 486 -66.99 100.05 -133.02
C GLU A 486 -68.31 100.55 -132.42
N VAL A 487 -68.43 100.55 -131.08
CA VAL A 487 -69.62 101.06 -130.38
C VAL A 487 -69.88 102.54 -130.70
N VAL A 488 -68.82 103.35 -130.80
CA VAL A 488 -68.93 104.76 -131.18
C VAL A 488 -69.49 104.91 -132.60
N ASN A 489 -69.04 104.09 -133.55
CA ASN A 489 -69.56 104.09 -134.94
C ASN A 489 -71.03 103.64 -135.03
N SER A 490 -71.44 102.64 -134.24
CA SER A 490 -72.85 102.19 -134.19
C SER A 490 -73.80 103.28 -133.68
N THR A 491 -73.34 104.09 -132.73
CA THR A 491 -74.13 105.18 -132.14
C THR A 491 -74.44 106.28 -133.16
N GLN A 492 -73.49 106.57 -134.06
CA GLN A 492 -73.68 107.50 -135.19
C GLN A 492 -74.78 107.03 -136.14
N SER A 493 -74.78 105.74 -136.50
CA SER A 493 -75.73 105.14 -137.45
C SER A 493 -77.17 105.11 -136.91
N MET A 494 -77.34 104.91 -135.60
CA MET A 494 -78.66 104.97 -134.95
C MET A 494 -79.30 106.36 -134.98
N SER A 495 -78.50 107.43 -135.01
CA SER A 495 -79.00 108.80 -135.11
C SER A 495 -79.65 109.08 -136.47
N GLU A 496 -79.10 108.51 -137.56
CA GLU A 496 -79.65 108.63 -138.91
C GLU A 496 -80.99 107.88 -139.07
N LEU A 497 -81.12 106.69 -138.48
CA LEU A 497 -82.35 105.89 -138.54
C LEU A 497 -83.56 106.59 -137.88
N LYS A 498 -83.31 107.34 -136.80
CA LYS A 498 -84.33 108.12 -136.10
C LYS A 498 -84.97 109.18 -136.99
N LEU A 499 -84.18 109.78 -137.89
CA LEU A 499 -84.68 110.79 -138.83
C LEU A 499 -85.68 110.19 -139.83
N GLU A 500 -85.46 108.97 -140.32
CA GLU A 500 -86.38 108.33 -141.28
C GLU A 500 -87.66 107.76 -140.67
N SER A 501 -87.66 107.33 -139.41
CA SER A 501 -88.89 106.86 -138.75
C SER A 501 -89.96 107.96 -138.62
N ASN A 502 -89.56 109.23 -138.48
CA ASN A 502 -90.51 110.35 -138.37
C ASN A 502 -91.29 110.63 -139.67
N LYS A 503 -90.78 110.23 -140.85
CA LYS A 503 -91.52 110.37 -142.12
C LYS A 503 -92.67 109.37 -142.24
N ILE A 504 -92.59 108.20 -141.59
CA ILE A 504 -93.60 107.13 -141.70
C ILE A 504 -94.91 107.49 -141.00
N VAL A 505 -94.86 108.24 -139.88
CA VAL A 505 -96.07 108.61 -139.12
C VAL A 505 -97.02 109.49 -139.94
N GLY A 506 -96.50 110.35 -140.83
CA GLY A 506 -97.33 111.17 -141.72
C GLY A 506 -98.19 110.38 -142.71
N VAL A 507 -97.83 109.11 -143.01
CA VAL A 507 -98.59 108.24 -143.92
C VAL A 507 -99.78 107.60 -143.20
N LEU A 508 -99.67 107.34 -141.89
CA LEU A 508 -100.73 106.67 -141.11
C LEU A 508 -101.99 107.52 -140.92
N ASP A 509 -101.87 108.85 -140.85
CA ASP A 509 -103.02 109.76 -140.74
C ASP A 509 -103.93 109.74 -141.98
N VAL A 510 -103.39 109.40 -143.15
CA VAL A 510 -104.16 109.31 -144.40
C VAL A 510 -105.02 108.03 -144.44
N ILE A 511 -104.54 106.92 -143.88
CA ILE A 511 -105.24 105.62 -143.94
C ILE A 511 -106.47 105.62 -143.04
N LYS A 512 -106.41 106.29 -141.88
CA LYS A 512 -107.53 106.34 -140.94
C LYS A 512 -108.73 107.14 -141.49
N SER A 513 -108.46 108.17 -142.29
CA SER A 513 -109.48 108.98 -142.98
C SER A 513 -110.34 108.15 -143.95
N VAL A 514 -109.77 107.14 -144.61
CA VAL A 514 -110.49 106.29 -145.59
C VAL A 514 -111.43 105.28 -144.91
N SER A 515 -111.09 104.79 -143.72
CA SER A 515 -111.90 103.81 -143.00
C SER A 515 -113.23 104.37 -142.48
N GLN A 516 -113.34 105.70 -142.30
CA GLN A 516 -114.58 106.37 -141.87
C GLN A 516 -115.68 106.38 -142.96
N GLN A 517 -115.32 106.11 -144.23
CA GLN A 517 -116.27 106.19 -145.35
C GLN A 517 -116.96 104.86 -145.68
N THR A 518 -116.37 103.71 -145.32
CA THR A 518 -116.86 102.40 -145.79
C THR A 518 -117.97 101.82 -144.91
N ASN A 519 -117.96 102.07 -143.60
CA ASN A 519 -118.99 101.51 -142.72
C ASN A 519 -120.35 102.24 -142.83
N LEU A 520 -120.35 103.48 -143.33
CA LEU A 520 -121.55 104.30 -143.57
C LEU A 520 -122.44 103.79 -144.73
N LEU A 521 -121.98 102.79 -145.51
CA LEU A 521 -122.72 102.20 -146.63
C LEU A 521 -123.39 100.84 -146.32
N ALA A 522 -123.03 100.17 -145.23
CA ALA A 522 -123.39 98.76 -145.02
C ALA A 522 -124.75 98.55 -144.32
N LEU A 523 -125.81 99.09 -144.91
CA LEU A 523 -127.19 98.55 -144.80
C LEU A 523 -127.92 98.86 -143.47
N ASN A 524 -129.02 99.61 -143.39
CA ASN A 524 -129.89 100.26 -144.38
C ASN A 524 -130.35 99.40 -145.58
N ALA A 525 -130.22 98.08 -145.49
CA ALA A 525 -130.82 97.10 -146.39
C ALA A 525 -131.15 95.80 -145.65
#